data_AF-A0A0B6ZMI7-F1
#
_entry.id   AF-A0A0B6ZMI7-F1
#
_cell.length_a   1.000
_cell.length_b   1.000
_cell.length_c   1.000
_cell.angle_alpha   90.00
_cell.angle_beta   90.00
_cell.angle_gamma   90.00
#
_symmetry.space_group_name_H-M   'P 1'
#
loop_
_entity.id
_entity.type
_entity.pdbx_description
1 polymer ?
#
loop_
_entity_poly.entity_id
_entity_poly.type
_entity_poly.pdbx_seq_one_letter_code
_entity_poly.pdbx_strand_id
1 'polypeptide(L)'
;GILQTQASKFVARFHEERKNKLSLILDNERWKQADVPAEFQDLVNHIIKTGTLTLPEKRSDSEIKPTECLQVGTEQYAVVGTVLMLVKMMVEYCQCVVNIPSATSDLLTRLVDLLKVFNSRTCQLLIGAGARQLVGLKTISTRNLALASRCLQLVIRFLPDVKEHFQHTLPAKNSIMLKNFEKITKDYDDHIEEINLKLVTISQNMAEVLLAKYEVKAPMPSQCFRTICKQLAKLHEALVGILPLPQIRRLFERMNEVFMRLLGRRLVLLGVRNDGAPQCALVISDLVFYSGSFNTLKGLEGLVNNTNAVWDIR
;
A
#
# COMPACT_ATOMS: atom_id res chain seq x y z
N GLY A 1 -32.63 -18.58 23.80
CA GLY A 1 -33.74 -17.78 24.37
C GLY A 1 -34.03 -16.58 23.49
N ILE A 2 -35.19 -15.93 23.66
CA ILE A 2 -35.69 -14.84 22.80
C ILE A 2 -34.65 -13.70 22.63
N LEU A 3 -33.97 -13.30 23.72
CA LEU A 3 -32.90 -12.30 23.70
C LEU A 3 -31.72 -12.68 22.77
N GLN A 4 -31.32 -13.94 22.77
CA GLN A 4 -30.24 -14.43 21.92
C GLN A 4 -30.66 -14.43 20.44
N THR A 5 -31.91 -14.78 20.15
CA THR A 5 -32.47 -14.69 18.79
C THR A 5 -32.53 -13.24 18.30
N GLN A 6 -32.89 -12.29 19.16
CA GLN A 6 -32.89 -10.87 18.81
C GLN A 6 -31.47 -10.33 18.60
N ALA A 7 -30.50 -10.71 19.45
CA ALA A 7 -29.09 -10.37 19.27
C ALA A 7 -28.55 -10.87 17.93
N SER A 8 -28.81 -12.13 17.56
CA SER A 8 -28.40 -12.67 16.25
C SER A 8 -29.05 -11.93 15.07
N LYS A 9 -30.34 -11.58 15.16
CA LYS A 9 -31.01 -10.78 14.12
C LYS A 9 -30.39 -9.39 13.98
N PHE A 10 -30.07 -8.75 15.10
CA PHE A 10 -29.39 -7.46 15.12
C PHE A 10 -28.01 -7.57 14.45
N VAL A 11 -27.17 -8.53 14.85
CA VAL A 11 -25.82 -8.71 14.29
C VAL A 11 -25.85 -8.98 12.80
N ALA A 12 -26.80 -9.81 12.35
CA ALA A 12 -26.98 -10.08 10.92
C ALA A 12 -27.31 -8.80 10.14
N ARG A 13 -28.31 -8.03 10.60
CA ARG A 13 -28.68 -6.76 9.96
C ARG A 13 -27.55 -5.73 10.01
N PHE A 14 -26.90 -5.59 11.16
CA PHE A 14 -25.77 -4.70 11.36
C PHE A 14 -24.65 -5.00 10.35
N HIS A 15 -24.28 -6.27 10.21
CA HIS A 15 -23.25 -6.68 9.26
C HIS A 15 -23.65 -6.44 7.81
N GLU A 16 -24.88 -6.81 7.41
CA GLU A 16 -25.37 -6.57 6.05
C GLU A 16 -25.35 -5.09 5.69
N GLU A 17 -25.77 -4.20 6.59
CA GLU A 17 -25.71 -2.75 6.37
C GLU A 17 -24.27 -2.26 6.16
N ARG A 18 -23.30 -2.73 6.97
CA ARG A 18 -21.89 -2.33 6.85
C ARG A 18 -21.26 -2.89 5.58
N LYS A 19 -21.53 -4.15 5.27
CA LYS A 19 -21.01 -4.83 4.08
C LYS A 19 -21.52 -4.18 2.80
N ASN A 20 -22.83 -3.92 2.70
CA ASN A 20 -23.43 -3.23 1.55
C ASN A 20 -22.87 -1.82 1.39
N LYS A 21 -22.75 -1.07 2.50
CA LYS A 21 -22.15 0.27 2.48
C LYS A 21 -20.70 0.22 2.01
N LEU A 22 -19.89 -0.69 2.57
CA LEU A 22 -18.48 -0.84 2.22
C LEU A 22 -18.30 -1.20 0.74
N SER A 23 -19.06 -2.17 0.23
CA SER A 23 -19.03 -2.54 -1.19
C SER A 23 -19.40 -1.36 -2.08
N LEU A 24 -20.46 -0.63 -1.75
CA LEU A 24 -20.91 0.53 -2.52
C LEU A 24 -19.85 1.64 -2.59
N ILE A 25 -19.25 2.01 -1.46
CA ILE A 25 -18.24 3.08 -1.44
C ILE A 25 -16.93 2.64 -2.11
N LEU A 26 -16.55 1.36 -1.96
CA LEU A 26 -15.34 0.81 -2.55
C LEU A 26 -15.46 0.72 -4.08
N ASP A 27 -16.65 0.36 -4.60
CA ASP A 27 -16.93 0.31 -6.04
C ASP A 27 -16.93 1.68 -6.70
N ASN A 28 -17.20 2.73 -5.94
CA ASN A 28 -17.18 4.12 -6.38
C ASN A 28 -15.90 4.87 -5.98
N GLU A 29 -14.94 4.19 -5.36
CA GLU A 29 -13.70 4.79 -4.88
C GLU A 29 -12.84 5.26 -6.06
N ARG A 30 -12.42 6.52 -6.02
CA ARG A 30 -11.63 7.14 -7.10
C ARG A 30 -10.13 6.91 -6.95
N TRP A 31 -9.71 6.28 -5.85
CA TRP A 31 -8.30 6.03 -5.52
C TRP A 31 -7.47 7.32 -5.55
N LYS A 32 -8.05 8.38 -5.00
CA LYS A 32 -7.39 9.66 -4.75
C LYS A 32 -7.22 9.84 -3.25
N GLN A 33 -6.16 10.54 -2.87
CA GLN A 33 -5.95 10.94 -1.48
C GLN A 33 -7.16 11.75 -1.02
N ALA A 34 -7.77 11.32 0.07
CA ALA A 34 -8.90 11.99 0.68
C ALA A 34 -8.39 12.97 1.73
N ASP A 35 -9.07 14.11 1.83
CA ASP A 35 -8.96 14.94 3.02
C ASP A 35 -9.53 14.16 4.20
N VAL A 36 -8.80 14.16 5.31
CA VAL A 36 -9.16 13.47 6.55
C VAL A 36 -9.99 14.40 7.42
N PRO A 37 -11.29 14.14 7.59
CA PRO A 37 -12.12 14.93 8.49
C PRO A 37 -11.64 14.80 9.93
N ALA A 38 -11.80 15.88 10.71
CA ALA A 38 -11.40 15.92 12.11
C ALA A 38 -11.95 14.74 12.94
N GLU A 39 -13.19 14.31 12.66
CA GLU A 39 -13.80 13.17 13.34
C GLU A 39 -13.01 11.85 13.21
N PHE A 40 -12.31 11.63 12.09
CA PHE A 40 -11.48 10.45 11.92
C PHE A 40 -10.12 10.60 12.61
N GLN A 41 -9.55 11.81 12.59
CA GLN A 41 -8.33 12.09 13.32
C GLN A 41 -8.55 11.96 14.84
N ASP A 42 -9.67 12.47 15.35
CA ASP A 42 -10.07 12.35 16.75
C ASP A 42 -10.32 10.90 17.15
N LEU A 43 -10.98 10.12 16.28
CA LEU A 43 -11.17 8.69 16.49
C LEU A 43 -9.82 7.96 16.68
N VAL A 44 -8.87 8.20 15.78
CA VAL A 44 -7.54 7.57 15.85
C VAL A 44 -6.76 8.05 17.08
N ASN A 45 -6.78 9.36 17.36
CA ASN A 45 -6.13 9.93 18.54
C ASN A 45 -6.69 9.33 19.84
N HIS A 46 -8.01 9.12 19.91
CA HIS A 46 -8.66 8.47 21.03
C HIS A 46 -8.15 7.03 21.20
N ILE A 47 -8.19 6.21 20.13
CA ILE A 47 -7.70 4.83 20.16
C ILE A 47 -6.26 4.76 20.65
N ILE A 48 -5.38 5.64 20.15
CA ILE A 48 -3.96 5.66 20.55
C ILE A 48 -3.78 6.08 22.00
N LYS A 49 -4.54 7.07 22.48
CA LYS A 49 -4.40 7.61 23.82
C LYS A 49 -4.95 6.68 24.89
N THR A 50 -6.09 6.04 24.63
CA THR A 50 -6.81 5.24 25.63
C THR A 50 -6.58 3.74 25.48
N GLY A 51 -6.11 3.29 24.31
CA GLY A 51 -6.06 1.87 23.97
C GLY A 51 -7.44 1.25 23.75
N THR A 52 -8.51 2.05 23.68
CA THR A 52 -9.89 1.54 23.57
C THR A 52 -10.50 1.83 22.21
N LEU A 53 -11.06 0.80 21.57
CA LEU A 53 -11.77 0.91 20.29
C LEU A 53 -13.22 1.32 20.50
N THR A 54 -13.42 2.56 20.96
CA THR A 54 -14.73 3.20 21.13
C THR A 54 -14.83 4.49 20.33
N LEU A 55 -16.05 4.87 19.93
CA LEU A 55 -16.27 6.14 19.25
C LEU A 55 -16.16 7.29 20.28
N PRO A 56 -15.37 8.34 20.01
CA PRO A 56 -15.30 9.50 20.89
C PRO A 56 -16.67 10.22 20.93
N GLU A 57 -17.00 10.84 22.07
CA GLU A 57 -18.17 11.70 22.17
C GLU A 57 -18.04 12.86 21.18
N LYS A 58 -19.14 13.17 20.47
CA LYS A 58 -19.17 14.29 19.53
C LYS A 58 -18.85 15.58 20.28
N ARG A 59 -17.68 16.16 20.01
CA ARG A 59 -17.37 17.52 20.45
C ARG A 59 -18.22 18.47 19.62
N SER A 60 -19.15 19.18 20.27
CA SER A 60 -19.82 20.33 19.68
C SER A 60 -18.79 21.45 19.51
N ASP A 61 -18.66 21.93 18.29
CA ASP A 61 -17.83 23.08 17.89
C ASP A 61 -16.32 22.95 18.08
N SER A 62 -15.69 22.53 16.99
CA SER A 62 -14.44 23.15 16.58
C SER A 62 -14.36 23.06 15.05
N GLU A 63 -14.25 24.19 14.37
CA GLU A 63 -13.96 24.30 12.91
C GLU A 63 -12.55 23.77 12.61
N ILE A 64 -12.28 22.51 12.93
CA ILE A 64 -11.01 21.87 12.65
C ILE A 64 -11.02 21.54 11.16
N LYS A 65 -10.15 22.22 10.43
CA LYS A 65 -9.96 21.99 9.00
C LYS A 65 -9.53 20.54 8.75
N PRO A 66 -10.08 19.88 7.72
CA PRO A 66 -9.58 18.58 7.27
C PRO A 66 -8.07 18.62 7.01
N THR A 67 -7.37 17.53 7.31
CA THR A 67 -5.94 17.37 7.05
C THR A 67 -5.69 16.49 5.83
N GLU A 68 -4.56 16.65 5.15
CA GLU A 68 -4.25 15.84 3.95
C GLU A 68 -3.90 14.38 4.29
N CYS A 69 -3.44 14.12 5.52
CA CYS A 69 -3.02 12.80 5.99
C CYS A 69 -3.62 12.50 7.36
N LEU A 70 -3.83 11.20 7.62
CA LEU A 70 -4.21 10.68 8.93
C LEU A 70 -2.95 10.45 9.75
N GLN A 71 -2.85 11.06 10.93
CA GLN A 71 -1.75 10.86 11.85
C GLN A 71 -2.05 9.67 12.78
N VAL A 72 -1.18 8.65 12.75
CA VAL A 72 -1.25 7.49 13.67
C VAL A 72 0.06 7.46 14.46
N GLY A 73 0.04 8.03 15.67
CA GLY A 73 1.23 8.19 16.49
C GLY A 73 2.22 9.16 15.83
N THR A 74 3.41 8.68 15.49
CA THR A 74 4.43 9.47 14.77
C THR A 74 4.32 9.36 13.24
N GLU A 75 3.49 8.46 12.73
CA GLU A 75 3.46 8.12 11.31
C GLU A 75 2.25 8.75 10.59
N GLN A 76 2.46 9.20 9.36
CA GLN A 76 1.44 9.81 8.51
C GLN A 76 0.92 8.83 7.46
N TYR A 77 -0.40 8.74 7.32
CA TYR A 77 -1.07 7.88 6.36
C TYR A 77 -1.85 8.72 5.35
N ALA A 78 -1.31 8.84 4.13
CA ALA A 78 -2.07 9.32 2.98
C ALA A 78 -2.97 8.20 2.47
N VAL A 79 -4.28 8.39 2.58
CA VAL A 79 -5.26 7.31 2.37
C VAL A 79 -6.49 7.79 1.59
N VAL A 80 -7.32 6.84 1.17
CA VAL A 80 -8.59 7.09 0.47
C VAL A 80 -9.76 7.11 1.45
N GLY A 81 -10.90 7.70 1.05
CA GLY A 81 -12.05 7.85 1.94
C GLY A 81 -12.62 6.51 2.43
N THR A 82 -12.61 5.49 1.56
CA THR A 82 -13.16 4.17 1.91
C THR A 82 -12.45 3.50 3.09
N VAL A 83 -11.12 3.62 3.23
CA VAL A 83 -10.41 2.98 4.36
C VAL A 83 -10.72 3.69 5.68
N LEU A 84 -10.94 5.01 5.67
CA LEU A 84 -11.39 5.75 6.86
C LEU A 84 -12.73 5.20 7.35
N MET A 85 -13.67 4.99 6.43
CA MET A 85 -14.96 4.37 6.73
C MET A 85 -14.81 2.94 7.26
N LEU A 86 -13.88 2.15 6.71
CA LEU A 86 -13.60 0.81 7.22
C LEU A 86 -13.07 0.83 8.66
N VAL A 87 -12.12 1.72 8.99
CA VAL A 87 -11.61 1.87 10.36
C VAL A 87 -12.75 2.23 11.32
N LYS A 88 -13.64 3.15 10.92
CA LYS A 88 -14.84 3.46 11.71
C LYS A 88 -15.75 2.24 11.89
N MET A 89 -16.00 1.46 10.83
CA MET A 89 -16.77 0.22 10.94
C MET A 89 -16.11 -0.78 11.91
N MET A 90 -14.78 -0.95 11.86
CA MET A 90 -14.04 -1.82 12.80
C MET A 90 -14.30 -1.41 14.27
N VAL A 91 -14.29 -0.11 14.56
CA VAL A 91 -14.61 0.42 15.89
C VAL A 91 -16.07 0.15 16.26
N GLU A 92 -17.01 0.32 15.34
CA GLU A 92 -18.43 -0.02 15.59
C GLU A 92 -18.61 -1.50 15.95
N TYR A 93 -17.89 -2.42 15.30
CA TYR A 93 -17.87 -3.84 15.68
C TYR A 93 -17.35 -4.04 17.11
N CYS A 94 -16.27 -3.37 17.48
CA CYS A 94 -15.71 -3.45 18.83
C CYS A 94 -16.69 -2.90 19.89
N GLN A 95 -17.39 -1.81 19.59
CA GLN A 95 -18.45 -1.28 20.45
C GLN A 95 -19.62 -2.28 20.60
N CYS A 96 -20.02 -2.96 19.53
CA CYS A 96 -21.06 -3.98 19.59
C CYS A 96 -20.67 -5.16 20.50
N VAL A 97 -19.39 -5.53 20.56
CA VAL A 97 -18.89 -6.56 21.47
C VAL A 97 -19.13 -6.18 22.93
N VAL A 98 -18.87 -4.91 23.29
CA VAL A 98 -19.12 -4.40 24.65
C VAL A 98 -20.61 -4.40 24.98
N ASN A 99 -21.45 -3.96 24.04
CA ASN A 99 -22.88 -3.83 24.24
C ASN A 99 -23.63 -5.18 24.23
N ILE A 100 -23.12 -6.17 23.49
CA ILE A 100 -23.72 -7.49 23.33
C ILE A 100 -22.66 -8.60 23.47
N PRO A 101 -22.12 -8.85 24.68
CA PRO A 101 -21.02 -9.81 24.87
C PRO A 101 -21.36 -11.24 24.44
N SER A 102 -22.65 -11.62 24.51
CA SER A 102 -23.12 -12.94 24.06
C SER A 102 -22.99 -13.17 22.56
N ALA A 103 -22.82 -12.11 21.76
CA ALA A 103 -22.66 -12.16 20.31
C ALA A 103 -21.21 -12.06 19.83
N THR A 104 -20.23 -12.00 20.75
CA THR A 104 -18.83 -11.72 20.42
C THR A 104 -18.25 -12.64 19.34
N SER A 105 -18.52 -13.95 19.38
CA SER A 105 -18.02 -14.90 18.38
C SER A 105 -18.64 -14.71 16.99
N ASP A 106 -19.92 -14.32 16.91
CA ASP A 106 -20.57 -13.99 15.64
C ASP A 106 -20.00 -12.67 15.10
N LEU A 107 -19.91 -11.62 15.93
CA LEU A 107 -19.31 -10.33 15.58
C LEU A 107 -17.87 -10.47 15.07
N LEU A 108 -17.05 -11.33 15.67
CA LEU A 108 -15.69 -11.62 15.20
C LEU A 108 -15.72 -12.17 13.78
N THR A 109 -16.56 -13.18 13.55
CA THR A 109 -16.69 -13.84 12.25
C THR A 109 -17.15 -12.84 11.18
N ARG A 110 -18.10 -11.96 11.52
CA ARG A 110 -18.61 -10.91 10.64
C ARG A 110 -17.60 -9.80 10.35
N LEU A 111 -16.79 -9.40 11.33
CA LEU A 111 -15.71 -8.45 11.12
C LEU A 111 -14.63 -9.03 10.21
N VAL A 112 -14.26 -10.30 10.42
CA VAL A 112 -13.32 -11.02 9.55
C VAL A 112 -13.86 -11.09 8.11
N ASP A 113 -15.15 -11.36 7.91
CA ASP A 113 -15.77 -11.31 6.58
C ASP A 113 -15.68 -9.92 5.94
N LEU A 114 -16.00 -8.86 6.69
CA LEU A 114 -15.90 -7.48 6.21
C LEU A 114 -14.48 -7.11 5.76
N LEU A 115 -13.47 -7.50 6.54
CA LEU A 115 -12.06 -7.29 6.21
C LEU A 115 -11.64 -8.07 4.96
N LYS A 116 -12.15 -9.28 4.75
CA LYS A 116 -11.92 -10.04 3.51
C LYS A 116 -12.55 -9.38 2.30
N VAL A 117 -13.77 -8.85 2.45
CA VAL A 117 -14.46 -8.11 1.38
C VAL A 117 -13.63 -6.91 0.94
N PHE A 118 -13.13 -6.10 1.89
CA PHE A 118 -12.27 -4.96 1.55
C PHE A 118 -11.00 -5.40 0.80
N ASN A 119 -10.28 -6.41 1.31
CA ASN A 119 -9.02 -6.86 0.71
C ASN A 119 -9.22 -7.41 -0.70
N SER A 120 -10.15 -8.37 -0.84
CA SER A 120 -10.45 -9.04 -2.11
C SER A 120 -10.93 -8.05 -3.15
N ARG A 121 -11.84 -7.14 -2.76
CA ARG A 121 -12.36 -6.15 -3.71
C ARG A 121 -11.32 -5.10 -4.09
N THR A 122 -10.47 -4.65 -3.16
CA THR A 122 -9.32 -3.78 -3.48
C THR A 122 -8.38 -4.44 -4.50
N CYS A 123 -8.08 -5.72 -4.32
CA CYS A 123 -7.25 -6.49 -5.26
C CYS A 123 -7.90 -6.56 -6.66
N GLN A 124 -9.19 -6.88 -6.75
CA GLN A 124 -9.92 -6.93 -8.02
C GLN A 124 -9.92 -5.60 -8.77
N LEU A 125 -10.08 -4.49 -8.03
CA LEU A 125 -10.16 -3.15 -8.58
C LEU A 125 -8.80 -2.61 -9.01
N LEU A 126 -7.69 -3.10 -8.46
CA LEU A 126 -6.37 -2.52 -8.72
C LEU A 126 -5.36 -3.43 -9.43
N ILE A 127 -5.50 -4.73 -9.27
CA ILE A 127 -4.57 -5.73 -9.83
C ILE A 127 -5.32 -6.68 -10.77
N GLY A 128 -6.54 -7.07 -10.41
CA GLY A 128 -7.35 -8.04 -11.14
C GLY A 128 -8.02 -7.51 -12.42
N ALA A 129 -8.76 -8.39 -13.09
CA ALA A 129 -9.49 -8.08 -14.33
C ALA A 129 -10.55 -6.96 -14.20
N GLY A 130 -10.93 -6.58 -12.98
CA GLY A 130 -11.85 -5.47 -12.67
C GLY A 130 -11.23 -4.07 -12.79
N ALA A 131 -9.90 -3.99 -12.89
CA ALA A 131 -9.14 -2.75 -13.06
C ALA A 131 -9.64 -1.82 -14.18
N ARG A 132 -10.17 -2.39 -15.27
CA ARG A 132 -10.65 -1.65 -16.44
C ARG A 132 -12.12 -1.23 -16.36
N GLN A 133 -12.86 -1.69 -15.34
CA GLN A 133 -14.30 -1.47 -15.19
C GLN A 133 -14.66 -0.34 -14.20
N LEU A 134 -13.66 0.31 -13.59
CA LEU A 134 -13.88 1.45 -12.69
C LEU A 134 -14.41 2.67 -13.44
N VAL A 135 -15.59 3.16 -13.03
CA VAL A 135 -16.18 4.40 -13.54
C VAL A 135 -15.30 5.58 -13.13
N GLY A 136 -14.70 6.27 -14.10
CA GLY A 136 -13.93 7.51 -13.88
C GLY A 136 -12.41 7.37 -13.81
N LEU A 137 -11.86 6.15 -13.82
CA LEU A 137 -10.42 5.90 -13.96
C LEU A 137 -10.12 5.24 -15.31
N LYS A 138 -9.56 6.01 -16.26
CA LYS A 138 -9.18 5.48 -17.59
C LYS A 138 -8.01 4.49 -17.53
N THR A 139 -7.12 4.64 -16.55
CA THR A 139 -5.95 3.78 -16.30
C THR A 139 -5.57 3.79 -14.82
N ILE A 140 -5.15 2.64 -14.29
CA ILE A 140 -4.59 2.57 -12.94
C ILE A 140 -3.19 3.18 -12.94
N SER A 141 -2.98 4.18 -12.10
CA SER A 141 -1.68 4.84 -11.93
C SER A 141 -0.85 4.19 -10.81
N THR A 142 0.46 4.43 -10.82
CA THR A 142 1.37 4.05 -9.73
C THR A 142 0.99 4.71 -8.41
N ARG A 143 0.41 5.92 -8.45
CA ARG A 143 -0.14 6.61 -7.28
C ARG A 143 -1.34 5.87 -6.69
N ASN A 144 -2.23 5.32 -7.53
CA ASN A 144 -3.38 4.54 -7.06
C ASN A 144 -2.91 3.28 -6.31
N LEU A 145 -1.91 2.58 -6.87
CA LEU A 145 -1.29 1.42 -6.25
C LEU A 145 -0.65 1.76 -4.89
N ALA A 146 0.07 2.88 -4.82
CA ALA A 146 0.68 3.35 -3.58
C ALA A 146 -0.37 3.67 -2.51
N LEU A 147 -1.45 4.37 -2.86
CA LEU A 147 -2.55 4.67 -1.93
C LEU A 147 -3.19 3.39 -1.41
N ALA A 148 -3.39 2.39 -2.27
CA ALA A 148 -3.96 1.12 -1.86
C ALA A 148 -3.06 0.35 -0.91
N SER A 149 -1.76 0.25 -1.22
CA SER A 149 -0.76 -0.32 -0.31
C SER A 149 -0.82 0.39 1.05
N ARG A 150 -0.91 1.73 1.05
CA ARG A 150 -0.98 2.52 2.28
C ARG A 150 -2.27 2.32 3.08
N CYS A 151 -3.40 2.14 2.40
CA CYS A 151 -4.67 1.80 3.04
C CYS A 151 -4.65 0.40 3.67
N LEU A 152 -4.08 -0.59 2.99
CA LEU A 152 -3.93 -1.94 3.53
C LEU A 152 -3.04 -1.93 4.79
N GLN A 153 -1.93 -1.18 4.76
CA GLN A 153 -1.05 -1.00 5.93
C GLN A 153 -1.78 -0.33 7.11
N LEU A 154 -2.65 0.65 6.85
CA LEU A 154 -3.46 1.28 7.90
C LEU A 154 -4.39 0.26 8.58
N VAL A 155 -5.04 -0.61 7.81
CA VAL A 155 -5.90 -1.66 8.37
C VAL A 155 -5.07 -2.61 9.22
N ILE A 156 -3.93 -3.11 8.71
CA ILE A 156 -3.00 -3.97 9.47
C ILE A 156 -2.59 -3.31 10.78
N ARG A 157 -2.30 -1.99 10.77
CA ARG A 157 -1.89 -1.27 11.97
C ARG A 157 -2.92 -1.39 13.10
N PHE A 158 -4.21 -1.40 12.83
CA PHE A 158 -5.26 -1.52 13.85
C PHE A 158 -5.68 -2.96 14.16
N LEU A 159 -5.28 -3.96 13.38
CA LEU A 159 -5.64 -5.37 13.65
C LEU A 159 -5.18 -5.88 15.02
N PRO A 160 -3.99 -5.54 15.55
CA PRO A 160 -3.59 -5.94 16.90
C PRO A 160 -4.54 -5.40 17.98
N ASP A 161 -4.87 -4.11 17.92
CA ASP A 161 -5.77 -3.46 18.87
C ASP A 161 -7.16 -4.12 18.84
N VAL A 162 -7.66 -4.44 17.64
CA VAL A 162 -8.93 -5.16 17.46
C VAL A 162 -8.85 -6.58 18.00
N LYS A 163 -7.77 -7.32 17.71
CA LYS A 163 -7.57 -8.68 18.21
C LYS A 163 -7.59 -8.71 19.74
N GLU A 164 -6.88 -7.80 20.38
CA GLU A 164 -6.83 -7.66 21.85
C GLU A 164 -8.22 -7.38 22.43
N HIS A 165 -8.97 -6.45 21.84
CA HIS A 165 -10.34 -6.14 22.26
C HIS A 165 -11.26 -7.38 22.23
N PHE A 166 -11.21 -8.15 21.15
CA PHE A 166 -11.97 -9.40 21.06
C PHE A 166 -11.46 -10.46 22.05
N GLN A 167 -10.16 -10.54 22.28
CA GLN A 167 -9.55 -11.50 23.21
C GLN A 167 -10.06 -11.33 24.64
N HIS A 168 -10.24 -10.10 25.12
CA HIS A 168 -10.75 -9.84 26.48
C HIS A 168 -12.21 -10.26 26.69
N THR A 169 -13.02 -10.29 25.62
CA THR A 169 -14.45 -10.60 25.72
C THR A 169 -14.78 -12.02 25.26
N LEU A 170 -13.88 -12.68 24.52
CA LEU A 170 -14.13 -14.02 23.98
C LEU A 170 -14.16 -15.08 25.09
N PRO A 171 -15.11 -16.03 25.07
CA PRO A 171 -15.03 -17.21 25.92
C PRO A 171 -13.77 -18.02 25.61
N ALA A 172 -13.07 -18.53 26.64
CA ALA A 172 -11.80 -19.26 26.49
C ALA A 172 -11.86 -20.42 25.48
N LYS A 173 -12.99 -21.13 25.42
CA LYS A 173 -13.25 -22.22 24.46
C LYS A 173 -13.19 -21.79 22.99
N ASN A 174 -13.39 -20.51 22.70
CA ASN A 174 -13.40 -19.95 21.35
C ASN A 174 -12.10 -19.21 21.01
N SER A 175 -11.10 -19.18 21.90
CA SER A 175 -9.84 -18.44 21.73
C SER A 175 -9.11 -18.73 20.41
N ILE A 176 -9.26 -19.94 19.86
CA ILE A 176 -8.70 -20.34 18.56
C ILE A 176 -9.17 -19.44 17.40
N MET A 177 -10.35 -18.81 17.51
CA MET A 177 -10.88 -17.88 16.51
C MET A 177 -10.00 -16.64 16.32
N LEU A 178 -9.18 -16.28 17.31
CA LEU A 178 -8.25 -15.15 17.21
C LEU A 178 -7.17 -15.38 16.14
N LYS A 179 -6.89 -16.63 15.75
CA LYS A 179 -6.00 -16.95 14.62
C LYS A 179 -6.52 -16.41 13.28
N ASN A 180 -7.81 -16.09 13.18
CA ASN A 180 -8.35 -15.44 11.98
C ASN A 180 -7.71 -14.06 11.74
N PHE A 181 -7.36 -13.30 12.79
CA PHE A 181 -6.68 -12.01 12.62
C PHE A 181 -5.25 -12.18 12.09
N GLU A 182 -4.54 -13.24 12.48
CA GLU A 182 -3.21 -13.56 11.93
C GLU A 182 -3.31 -13.92 10.45
N LYS A 183 -4.31 -14.73 10.08
CA LYS A 183 -4.59 -15.06 8.67
C LYS A 183 -4.91 -13.80 7.86
N ILE A 184 -5.79 -12.93 8.37
CA ILE A 184 -6.14 -11.68 7.70
C ILE A 184 -4.92 -10.77 7.55
N THR A 185 -4.09 -10.65 8.58
CA THR A 185 -2.85 -9.86 8.51
C THR A 185 -1.96 -10.37 7.37
N LYS A 186 -1.75 -11.69 7.31
CA LYS A 186 -1.00 -12.32 6.22
C LYS A 186 -1.63 -12.07 4.85
N ASP A 187 -2.95 -12.23 4.70
CA ASP A 187 -3.65 -12.00 3.44
C ASP A 187 -3.52 -10.53 2.96
N TYR A 188 -3.39 -9.57 3.87
CA TYR A 188 -3.13 -8.16 3.53
C TYR A 188 -1.65 -7.89 3.21
N ASP A 189 -0.71 -8.49 3.96
CA ASP A 189 0.72 -8.39 3.69
C ASP A 189 1.07 -8.99 2.31
N ASP A 190 0.51 -10.14 1.98
CA ASP A 190 0.69 -10.79 0.68
C ASP A 190 0.18 -9.87 -0.45
N HIS A 191 -0.97 -9.22 -0.26
CA HIS A 191 -1.50 -8.25 -1.23
C HIS A 191 -0.65 -6.97 -1.33
N ILE A 192 -0.11 -6.46 -0.23
CA ILE A 192 0.86 -5.35 -0.24
C ILE A 192 2.09 -5.73 -1.06
N GLU A 193 2.58 -6.95 -0.94
CA GLU A 193 3.72 -7.44 -1.71
C GLU A 193 3.39 -7.63 -3.20
N GLU A 194 2.18 -8.08 -3.55
CA GLU A 194 1.71 -8.10 -4.94
C GLU A 194 1.71 -6.69 -5.57
N ILE A 195 1.30 -5.68 -4.79
CA ILE A 195 1.37 -4.27 -5.24
C ILE A 195 2.83 -3.84 -5.45
N ASN A 196 3.73 -4.15 -4.51
CA ASN A 196 5.16 -3.83 -4.64
C ASN A 196 5.76 -4.48 -5.89
N LEU A 197 5.48 -5.76 -6.11
CA LEU A 197 5.89 -6.51 -7.30
C LEU A 197 5.36 -5.84 -8.57
N LYS A 198 4.10 -5.41 -8.58
CA LYS A 198 3.50 -4.73 -9.74
C LYS A 198 4.22 -3.41 -10.05
N LEU A 199 4.58 -2.62 -9.04
CA LEU A 199 5.37 -1.40 -9.22
C LEU A 199 6.75 -1.69 -9.82
N VAL A 200 7.44 -2.73 -9.33
CA VAL A 200 8.71 -3.19 -9.90
C VAL A 200 8.53 -3.62 -11.37
N THR A 201 7.49 -4.39 -11.69
CA THR A 201 7.19 -4.80 -13.08
C THR A 201 6.91 -3.62 -14.00
N ILE A 202 6.24 -2.57 -13.52
CA ILE A 202 6.03 -1.34 -14.31
C ILE A 202 7.39 -0.70 -14.68
N SER A 203 8.30 -0.58 -13.70
CA SER A 203 9.65 -0.07 -13.95
C SER A 203 10.46 -0.99 -14.89
N GLN A 204 10.33 -2.31 -14.71
CA GLN A 204 10.99 -3.30 -15.56
C GLN A 204 10.57 -3.16 -17.02
N ASN A 205 9.26 -3.19 -17.30
CA ASN A 205 8.73 -3.10 -18.67
C ASN A 205 9.16 -1.80 -19.36
N MET A 206 9.17 -0.69 -18.59
CA MET A 206 9.67 0.59 -19.08
C MET A 206 11.15 0.51 -19.45
N ALA A 207 12.00 -0.07 -18.59
CA ALA A 207 13.42 -0.23 -18.85
C ALA A 207 13.69 -1.15 -20.05
N GLU A 208 12.97 -2.26 -20.18
CA GLU A 208 13.09 -3.20 -21.31
C GLU A 208 12.84 -2.50 -22.67
N VAL A 209 11.75 -1.72 -22.76
CA VAL A 209 11.40 -0.98 -23.99
C VAL A 209 12.49 0.04 -24.37
N LEU A 210 13.08 0.71 -23.38
CA LEU A 210 14.13 1.72 -23.62
C LEU A 210 15.47 1.05 -23.96
N LEU A 211 15.85 0.00 -23.24
CA LEU A 211 17.10 -0.74 -23.44
C LEU A 211 17.12 -1.51 -24.75
N ALA A 212 15.96 -1.96 -25.26
CA ALA A 212 15.88 -2.59 -26.58
C ALA A 212 16.44 -1.69 -27.71
N LYS A 213 16.36 -0.37 -27.54
CA LYS A 213 16.85 0.65 -28.48
C LYS A 213 18.18 1.28 -28.06
N TYR A 214 18.76 0.84 -26.94
CA TYR A 214 20.00 1.40 -26.42
C TYR A 214 21.19 1.00 -27.28
N GLU A 215 22.04 1.97 -27.59
CA GLU A 215 23.30 1.79 -28.30
C GLU A 215 24.40 2.52 -27.53
N VAL A 216 25.61 1.92 -27.49
CA VAL A 216 26.75 2.50 -26.80
C VAL A 216 27.46 3.48 -27.74
N LYS A 217 26.97 4.71 -27.78
CA LYS A 217 27.52 5.79 -28.62
C LYS A 217 27.37 7.16 -27.98
N ALA A 218 28.32 8.06 -28.24
CA ALA A 218 28.25 9.46 -27.81
C ALA A 218 27.03 10.19 -28.43
N PRO A 219 26.50 11.24 -27.77
CA PRO A 219 26.96 11.87 -26.53
C PRO A 219 26.48 11.16 -25.25
N MET A 220 27.22 11.36 -24.15
CA MET A 220 26.85 10.88 -22.80
C MET A 220 26.39 12.02 -21.88
N PRO A 221 25.38 11.82 -21.00
CA PRO A 221 24.59 10.60 -20.87
C PRO A 221 23.77 10.32 -22.14
N SER A 222 23.47 9.07 -22.42
CA SER A 222 22.67 8.69 -23.57
C SER A 222 21.21 9.15 -23.39
N GLN A 223 20.49 9.29 -24.50
CA GLN A 223 19.07 9.61 -24.44
C GLN A 223 18.25 8.53 -23.72
N CYS A 224 18.71 7.27 -23.80
CA CYS A 224 18.13 6.14 -23.06
C CYS A 224 18.21 6.40 -21.56
N PHE A 225 19.41 6.63 -21.02
CA PHE A 225 19.64 6.85 -19.59
C PHE A 225 18.96 8.11 -19.06
N ARG A 226 18.97 9.21 -19.82
CA ARG A 226 18.17 10.42 -19.49
C ARG A 226 16.69 10.09 -19.35
N THR A 227 16.15 9.29 -20.26
CA THR A 227 14.74 8.92 -20.25
C THR A 227 14.42 7.99 -19.07
N ILE A 228 15.26 6.98 -18.81
CA ILE A 228 15.11 6.07 -17.67
C ILE A 228 15.12 6.84 -16.35
N CYS A 229 16.12 7.68 -16.12
CA CYS A 229 16.23 8.45 -14.88
C CYS A 229 15.04 9.41 -14.70
N LYS A 230 14.61 10.07 -15.78
CA LYS A 230 13.42 10.94 -15.75
C LYS A 230 12.14 10.18 -15.36
N GLN A 231 11.94 8.96 -15.88
CA GLN A 231 10.74 8.19 -15.56
C GLN A 231 10.80 7.57 -14.15
N LEU A 232 11.99 7.15 -13.70
CA LEU A 232 12.21 6.72 -12.30
C LEU A 232 11.97 7.87 -11.32
N ALA A 233 12.39 9.09 -11.65
CA ALA A 233 12.10 10.28 -10.85
C ALA A 233 10.58 10.56 -10.78
N LYS A 234 9.86 10.46 -11.90
CA LYS A 234 8.38 10.58 -11.90
C LYS A 234 7.70 9.49 -11.08
N LEU A 235 8.22 8.27 -11.14
CA LEU A 235 7.73 7.18 -10.30
C LEU A 235 7.95 7.51 -8.82
N HIS A 236 9.15 7.99 -8.45
CA HIS A 236 9.48 8.42 -7.09
C HIS A 236 8.55 9.54 -6.61
N GLU A 237 8.34 10.60 -7.39
CA GLU A 237 7.40 11.69 -7.09
C GLU A 237 5.98 11.17 -6.84
N ALA A 238 5.54 10.15 -7.59
CA ALA A 238 4.22 9.56 -7.40
C ALA A 238 4.07 8.78 -6.08
N LEU A 239 5.18 8.32 -5.48
CA LEU A 239 5.21 7.51 -4.26
C LEU A 239 5.54 8.34 -3.00
N VAL A 240 6.41 9.35 -3.13
CA VAL A 240 6.78 10.24 -2.04
C VAL A 240 5.54 11.01 -1.55
N GLY A 241 5.40 11.09 -0.24
CA GLY A 241 4.22 11.66 0.42
C GLY A 241 3.08 10.65 0.62
N ILE A 242 3.15 9.46 0.02
CA ILE A 242 2.20 8.37 0.29
C ILE A 242 2.86 7.26 1.10
N LEU A 243 4.01 6.76 0.62
CA LEU A 243 4.73 5.67 1.26
C LEU A 243 5.86 6.20 2.15
N PRO A 244 6.18 5.51 3.26
CA PRO A 244 7.36 5.83 4.06
C PRO A 244 8.65 5.71 3.24
N LEU A 245 9.62 6.60 3.47
CA LEU A 245 10.91 6.60 2.77
C LEU A 245 11.64 5.25 2.83
N PRO A 246 11.67 4.51 3.97
CA PRO A 246 12.30 3.19 4.00
C PRO A 246 11.64 2.18 3.05
N GLN A 247 10.32 2.26 2.86
CA GLN A 247 9.60 1.40 1.91
C GLN A 247 9.94 1.79 0.46
N ILE A 248 9.97 3.09 0.17
CA ILE A 248 10.37 3.59 -1.16
C ILE A 248 11.80 3.13 -1.48
N ARG A 249 12.72 3.22 -0.52
CA ARG A 249 14.10 2.76 -0.70
C ARG A 249 14.18 1.29 -1.10
N ARG A 250 13.53 0.39 -0.35
CA ARG A 250 13.47 -1.05 -0.66
C ARG A 250 12.89 -1.34 -2.04
N LEU A 251 11.87 -0.58 -2.44
CA LEU A 251 11.27 -0.72 -3.76
C LEU A 251 12.27 -0.35 -4.87
N PHE A 252 12.98 0.77 -4.70
CA PHE A 252 13.98 1.23 -5.67
C PHE A 252 15.25 0.38 -5.68
N GLU A 253 15.61 -0.28 -4.57
CA GLU A 253 16.67 -1.30 -4.53
C GLU A 253 16.33 -2.46 -5.47
N ARG A 254 15.12 -3.01 -5.37
CA ARG A 254 14.64 -4.08 -6.27
C ARG A 254 14.57 -3.63 -7.73
N MET A 255 14.14 -2.39 -7.98
CA MET A 255 14.11 -1.82 -9.34
C MET A 255 15.53 -1.67 -9.92
N ASN A 256 16.49 -1.23 -9.10
CA ASN A 256 17.89 -1.13 -9.49
C ASN A 256 18.49 -2.50 -9.83
N GLU A 257 18.25 -3.53 -8.99
CA GLU A 257 18.71 -4.90 -9.27
C GLU A 257 18.18 -5.42 -10.61
N VAL A 258 16.88 -5.21 -10.88
CA VAL A 258 16.27 -5.59 -12.15
C VAL A 258 16.87 -4.78 -13.31
N PHE A 259 17.05 -3.47 -13.15
CA PHE A 259 17.64 -2.62 -14.18
C PHE A 259 19.08 -3.04 -14.53
N MET A 260 19.93 -3.29 -13.52
CA MET A 260 21.31 -3.78 -13.74
C MET A 260 21.30 -5.09 -14.51
N ARG A 261 20.35 -5.99 -14.20
CA ARG A 261 20.18 -7.26 -14.92
C ARG A 261 19.80 -7.05 -16.39
N LEU A 262 18.87 -6.16 -16.67
CA LEU A 262 18.41 -5.87 -18.03
C LEU A 262 19.51 -5.20 -18.86
N LEU A 263 20.22 -4.23 -18.27
CA LEU A 263 21.31 -3.54 -18.92
C LEU A 263 22.45 -4.51 -19.24
N GLY A 264 22.87 -5.36 -18.31
CA GLY A 264 23.92 -6.35 -18.55
C GLY A 264 23.58 -7.29 -19.71
N ARG A 265 22.34 -7.79 -19.78
CA ARG A 265 21.85 -8.58 -20.94
C ARG A 265 21.96 -7.80 -22.25
N ARG A 266 21.61 -6.51 -22.24
CA ARG A 266 21.73 -5.66 -23.43
C ARG A 266 23.18 -5.47 -23.85
N LEU A 267 24.11 -5.30 -22.90
CA LEU A 267 25.53 -5.15 -23.19
C LEU A 267 26.14 -6.42 -23.80
N VAL A 268 25.76 -7.60 -23.30
CA VAL A 268 26.15 -8.88 -23.90
C VAL A 268 25.69 -8.97 -25.35
N LEU A 269 24.44 -8.61 -25.66
CA LEU A 269 23.92 -8.60 -27.04
C LEU A 269 24.65 -7.60 -27.95
N LEU A 270 25.14 -6.49 -27.40
CA LEU A 270 25.92 -5.50 -28.12
C LEU A 270 27.41 -5.86 -28.22
N GLY A 271 27.84 -6.97 -27.61
CA GLY A 271 29.25 -7.39 -27.57
C GLY A 271 30.15 -6.50 -26.71
N VAL A 272 29.58 -5.69 -25.81
CA VAL A 272 30.33 -4.76 -24.95
C VAL A 272 30.79 -5.47 -23.68
N ARG A 273 32.08 -5.37 -23.38
CA ARG A 273 32.73 -6.05 -22.24
C ARG A 273 33.39 -5.04 -21.31
N ASN A 274 33.68 -5.47 -20.08
CA ASN A 274 34.48 -4.70 -19.14
C ASN A 274 35.99 -4.90 -19.41
N ASP A 275 36.44 -4.39 -20.55
CA ASP A 275 37.81 -4.56 -21.08
C ASP A 275 38.61 -3.25 -21.16
N GLY A 276 38.03 -2.15 -20.66
CA GLY A 276 38.64 -0.82 -20.75
C GLY A 276 38.55 -0.19 -22.13
N ALA A 277 37.84 -0.79 -23.09
CA ALA A 277 37.64 -0.21 -24.42
C ALA A 277 36.82 1.11 -24.35
N PRO A 278 36.87 1.96 -25.38
CA PRO A 278 36.12 3.22 -25.41
C PRO A 278 34.62 3.04 -25.15
N GLN A 279 34.03 1.95 -25.64
CA GLN A 279 32.63 1.62 -25.37
C GLN A 279 32.35 1.34 -23.88
N CYS A 280 33.28 0.68 -23.17
CA CYS A 280 33.18 0.48 -21.73
C CYS A 280 33.14 1.83 -20.99
N ALA A 281 34.03 2.78 -21.35
CA ALA A 281 34.05 4.12 -20.76
C ALA A 281 32.73 4.89 -20.97
N LEU A 282 32.11 4.73 -22.14
CA LEU A 282 30.80 5.32 -22.45
C LEU A 282 29.68 4.74 -21.56
N VAL A 283 29.65 3.42 -21.36
CA VAL A 283 28.70 2.78 -20.44
C VAL A 283 28.91 3.24 -19.00
N ILE A 284 30.16 3.35 -18.55
CA ILE A 284 30.50 3.85 -17.22
C ILE A 284 29.98 5.28 -17.04
N SER A 285 30.14 6.15 -18.04
CA SER A 285 29.59 7.52 -17.98
C SER A 285 28.08 7.54 -17.79
N ASP A 286 27.35 6.64 -18.45
CA ASP A 286 25.90 6.49 -18.30
C ASP A 286 25.52 5.97 -16.90
N LEU A 287 26.27 5.00 -16.37
CA LEU A 287 26.08 4.46 -15.03
C LEU A 287 26.37 5.49 -13.93
N VAL A 288 27.38 6.33 -14.12
CA VAL A 288 27.68 7.46 -13.23
C VAL A 288 26.51 8.46 -13.22
N PHE A 289 25.95 8.78 -14.39
CA PHE A 289 24.76 9.63 -14.48
C PHE A 289 23.54 9.00 -13.80
N TYR A 290 23.33 7.69 -13.98
CA TYR A 290 22.25 6.94 -13.32
C TYR A 290 22.38 6.98 -11.79
N SER A 291 23.56 6.65 -11.26
CA SER A 291 23.83 6.72 -9.81
C SER A 291 23.65 8.14 -9.27
N GLY A 292 24.21 9.14 -9.96
CA GLY A 292 24.05 10.55 -9.61
C GLY A 292 22.60 11.00 -9.55
N SER A 293 21.75 10.50 -10.46
CA SER A 293 20.31 10.81 -10.47
C SER A 293 19.59 10.29 -9.22
N PHE A 294 19.93 9.10 -8.72
CA PHE A 294 19.33 8.56 -7.48
C PHE A 294 19.69 9.40 -6.26
N ASN A 295 20.92 9.95 -6.20
CA ASN A 295 21.35 10.81 -5.10
C ASN A 295 20.60 12.15 -5.02
N THR A 296 19.85 12.53 -6.06
CA THR A 296 18.98 13.72 -6.04
C THR A 296 17.56 13.43 -5.50
N LEU A 297 17.21 12.14 -5.34
CA LEU A 297 15.88 11.72 -4.96
C LEU A 297 15.83 11.43 -3.45
N LYS A 298 14.96 12.16 -2.74
CA LYS A 298 14.79 12.05 -1.29
C LYS A 298 14.63 10.60 -0.82
N GLY A 299 15.49 10.16 0.09
CA GLY A 299 15.48 8.82 0.70
C GLY A 299 16.19 7.74 -0.13
N LEU A 300 16.69 8.06 -1.32
CA LEU A 300 17.42 7.16 -2.21
C LEU A 300 18.93 7.48 -2.28
N GLU A 301 19.41 8.39 -1.42
CA GLU A 301 20.81 8.76 -1.35
C GLU A 301 21.66 7.53 -1.04
N GLY A 302 22.71 7.33 -1.83
CA GLY A 302 23.59 6.18 -1.71
C GLY A 302 22.89 4.83 -1.91
N LEU A 303 21.82 4.76 -2.71
CA LEU A 303 21.19 3.49 -3.09
C LEU A 303 22.02 2.78 -4.16
N VAL A 304 22.45 3.52 -5.19
CA VAL A 304 23.24 2.99 -6.31
C VAL A 304 24.72 3.28 -6.08
N ASN A 305 25.36 2.50 -5.20
CA ASN A 305 26.77 2.67 -4.85
C ASN A 305 27.71 1.76 -5.66
N ASN A 306 27.18 0.70 -6.26
CA ASN A 306 27.95 -0.25 -7.04
C ASN A 306 27.17 -0.60 -8.31
N THR A 307 27.72 -0.25 -9.46
CA THR A 307 27.17 -0.57 -10.78
C THR A 307 27.91 -1.71 -11.46
N ASN A 308 28.92 -2.32 -10.82
CA ASN A 308 29.72 -3.39 -11.42
C ASN A 308 28.89 -4.66 -11.66
N ALA A 309 27.80 -4.85 -10.93
CA ALA A 309 26.86 -5.96 -11.12
C ALA A 309 26.30 -6.07 -12.55
N VAL A 310 26.33 -4.97 -13.33
CA VAL A 310 25.96 -4.97 -14.75
C VAL A 310 26.85 -5.90 -15.59
N TRP A 311 28.10 -6.11 -15.17
CA TRP A 311 29.11 -6.88 -15.90
C TRP A 311 29.15 -8.37 -15.50
N ASP A 312 28.48 -8.74 -14.42
CA ASP A 312 28.47 -10.11 -13.91
C ASP A 312 27.61 -11.05 -14.77
N ILE A 313 26.83 -10.49 -15.70
CA ILE A 313 25.98 -11.23 -16.64
C ILE A 313 26.84 -11.68 -17.82
N ARG A 314 26.89 -13.01 -18.00
CA ARG A 314 27.61 -13.67 -19.09
C ARG A 314 26.65 -14.20 -20.15
#